data_AF-A0A8B9IZW4-F1
#
_entry.id   AF-A0A8B9IZW4-F1
#
_cell.length_a   1.000
_cell.length_b   1.000
_cell.length_c   1.000
_cell.angle_alpha   90.00
_cell.angle_beta   90.00
_cell.angle_gamma   90.00
#
_symmetry.space_group_name_H-M   'P 1'
#
loop_
_entity.id
_entity.type
_entity.pdbx_description
1 polymer ?
#
loop_
_entity_poly.entity_id
_entity_poly.type
_entity_poly.pdbx_seq_one_letter_code
_entity_poly.pdbx_strand_id
1 'polypeptide(L)'
;MARRDGGGGTGLPRLLLWLALWGLCRGSDAGTRTLPRCQHGGLCLGNGTCLCSKGYEGELCQHATCYPKCKNGGECLRPGKCRCPPGYGGRYCHKVSCEGGCQNGGECISVNGVVKCLCASGWTGSRCQEAICPQGCRNNGACVAPGICSCPAGWVGGACHLAVCKLPCQHGGKCVAPNVCRCRLPYSGLQCTKKRKE
;
A
#
# COMPACT_ATOMS: atom_id res chain seq x y z
N MET A 1 -29.11 -65.79 -60.88
CA MET A 1 -28.20 -66.16 -59.76
C MET A 1 -27.18 -65.03 -59.57
N ALA A 2 -27.26 -64.25 -58.48
CA ALA A 2 -26.39 -64.27 -57.27
C ALA A 2 -24.96 -63.72 -57.49
N ARG A 3 -24.30 -62.95 -56.62
CA ARG A 3 -24.58 -62.02 -55.50
C ARG A 3 -23.22 -61.35 -55.16
N ARG A 4 -23.24 -60.02 -54.97
CA ARG A 4 -22.40 -59.11 -54.15
C ARG A 4 -20.95 -59.45 -53.72
N ASP A 5 -20.04 -58.60 -54.18
CA ASP A 5 -19.10 -57.69 -53.47
C ASP A 5 -18.42 -58.07 -52.13
N GLY A 6 -17.10 -57.84 -52.09
CA GLY A 6 -16.28 -57.83 -50.87
C GLY A 6 -14.82 -57.41 -51.11
N GLY A 7 -14.58 -56.21 -51.66
CA GLY A 7 -13.24 -55.61 -51.80
C GLY A 7 -12.87 -54.77 -50.59
N GLY A 8 -11.96 -55.28 -49.75
CA GLY A 8 -11.40 -54.57 -48.60
C GLY A 8 -10.01 -53.99 -48.89
N GLY A 9 -9.74 -52.82 -48.29
CA GLY A 9 -8.38 -52.32 -48.06
C GLY A 9 -7.97 -51.07 -48.84
N THR A 10 -8.60 -49.92 -48.59
CA THR A 10 -8.05 -48.62 -48.98
C THR A 10 -7.75 -47.74 -47.77
N GLY A 11 -6.46 -47.34 -47.71
CA GLY A 11 -5.89 -46.16 -47.09
C GLY A 11 -6.58 -45.55 -45.85
N LEU A 12 -5.91 -45.67 -44.71
CA LEU A 12 -6.10 -44.74 -43.59
C LEU A 12 -5.99 -43.30 -44.12
N PRO A 13 -7.05 -42.48 -44.05
CA PRO A 13 -6.99 -41.13 -44.59
C PRO A 13 -6.06 -40.29 -43.72
N ARG A 14 -5.14 -39.57 -44.39
CA ARG A 14 -4.18 -38.58 -43.88
C ARG A 14 -4.80 -37.43 -43.03
N LEU A 15 -6.08 -37.51 -42.68
CA LEU A 15 -6.83 -36.50 -41.93
C LEU A 15 -6.68 -36.63 -40.40
N LEU A 16 -6.20 -37.78 -39.90
CA LEU A 16 -6.02 -38.00 -38.46
C LEU A 16 -4.76 -37.34 -37.87
N LEU A 17 -3.78 -36.98 -38.72
CA LEU A 17 -2.53 -36.35 -38.25
C LEU A 17 -2.64 -34.83 -38.03
N TRP A 18 -3.69 -34.19 -38.54
CA TRP A 18 -3.87 -32.72 -38.44
C TRP A 18 -4.54 -32.27 -37.13
N LEU A 19 -5.15 -33.18 -36.36
CA LEU A 19 -5.94 -32.82 -35.17
C LEU A 19 -5.10 -32.80 -33.89
N ALA A 20 -3.97 -33.50 -33.85
CA ALA A 20 -3.11 -33.58 -32.67
C ALA A 20 -2.29 -32.29 -32.43
N LEU A 21 -2.12 -31.44 -33.46
CA LEU A 21 -1.29 -30.24 -33.39
C LEU A 21 -2.05 -28.97 -32.93
N TRP A 22 -3.37 -29.01 -32.75
CA TRP A 22 -4.18 -27.82 -32.45
C TRP A 22 -4.80 -27.74 -31.05
N GLY A 23 -4.58 -28.71 -30.17
CA GLY A 23 -5.07 -28.63 -28.77
C GLY A 23 -6.60 -28.45 -28.66
N LEU A 24 -7.34 -28.99 -29.63
CA LEU A 24 -8.80 -28.94 -29.71
C LEU A 24 -9.39 -30.20 -29.06
N CYS A 25 -10.22 -30.05 -28.01
CA CYS A 25 -10.87 -31.20 -27.38
C CYS A 25 -12.08 -31.67 -28.16
N ARG A 26 -12.01 -32.80 -28.87
CA ARG A 26 -13.20 -33.41 -29.46
C ARG A 26 -14.14 -33.91 -28.36
N GLY A 27 -15.09 -33.06 -27.96
CA GLY A 27 -16.30 -33.47 -27.25
C GLY A 27 -17.29 -34.07 -28.27
N SER A 28 -17.94 -35.17 -27.88
CA SER A 28 -18.81 -35.99 -28.72
C SER A 28 -20.17 -35.38 -29.06
N ASP A 29 -20.33 -34.05 -29.01
CA ASP A 29 -21.63 -33.40 -29.24
C ASP A 29 -21.60 -32.56 -30.51
N ALA A 30 -22.15 -33.14 -31.57
CA ALA A 30 -22.46 -32.47 -32.82
C ALA A 30 -23.66 -31.52 -32.60
N GLY A 31 -23.41 -30.28 -32.17
CA GLY A 31 -24.45 -29.27 -32.03
C GLY A 31 -23.99 -27.97 -31.39
N THR A 32 -23.55 -27.02 -32.20
CA THR A 32 -23.52 -25.57 -31.90
C THR A 32 -23.00 -25.13 -30.53
N ARG A 33 -21.74 -25.44 -30.19
CA ARG A 33 -20.98 -24.69 -29.17
C ARG A 33 -19.48 -24.85 -29.40
N THR A 34 -18.75 -23.74 -29.26
CA THR A 34 -17.29 -23.66 -29.39
C THR A 34 -16.60 -24.77 -28.60
N LEU A 35 -15.75 -25.52 -29.30
CA LEU A 35 -15.00 -26.64 -28.72
C LEU A 35 -14.15 -26.15 -27.53
N PRO A 36 -14.31 -26.69 -26.30
CA PRO A 36 -13.49 -26.26 -25.17
C PRO A 36 -12.02 -26.53 -25.46
N ARG A 37 -11.15 -25.54 -25.24
CA ARG A 37 -9.70 -25.68 -25.43
C ARG A 37 -9.04 -25.80 -24.08
N CYS A 38 -8.18 -26.81 -23.91
CA CYS A 38 -7.31 -26.88 -22.75
C CYS A 38 -6.37 -25.66 -22.76
N GLN A 39 -6.38 -24.87 -21.69
CA GLN A 39 -5.55 -23.68 -21.55
C GLN A 39 -4.16 -24.05 -21.03
N HIS A 40 -3.22 -23.08 -21.09
CA HIS A 40 -1.89 -23.18 -20.49
C HIS A 40 -1.09 -24.45 -20.87
N GLY A 41 -1.26 -24.93 -22.10
CA GLY A 41 -0.56 -26.13 -22.60
C GLY A 41 -1.08 -27.44 -22.02
N GLY A 42 -2.35 -27.51 -21.61
CA GLY A 42 -3.00 -28.76 -21.26
C GLY A 42 -3.21 -29.67 -22.48
N LEU A 43 -3.07 -30.99 -22.29
CA LEU A 43 -3.29 -32.01 -23.31
C LEU A 43 -4.74 -32.48 -23.26
N CYS A 44 -5.44 -32.50 -24.39
CA CYS A 44 -6.78 -33.07 -24.43
C CYS A 44 -6.76 -34.60 -24.55
N LEU A 45 -7.51 -35.28 -23.69
CA LEU A 45 -7.71 -36.71 -23.72
C LEU A 45 -8.95 -37.09 -24.56
N GLY A 46 -8.98 -38.32 -25.07
CA GLY A 46 -10.05 -38.78 -25.98
C GLY A 46 -11.45 -38.86 -25.38
N ASN A 47 -11.58 -38.75 -24.06
CA ASN A 47 -12.85 -38.68 -23.32
C ASN A 47 -13.34 -37.23 -23.10
N GLY A 48 -12.65 -36.22 -23.66
CA GLY A 48 -13.01 -34.81 -23.52
C GLY A 48 -12.49 -34.14 -22.25
N THR A 49 -11.66 -34.80 -21.42
CA THR A 49 -11.02 -34.15 -20.26
C THR A 49 -9.64 -33.59 -20.60
N CYS A 50 -9.23 -32.52 -19.92
CA CYS A 50 -7.89 -31.95 -20.06
C CYS A 50 -6.93 -32.51 -19.00
N LEU A 51 -5.76 -32.96 -19.43
CA LEU A 51 -4.61 -33.22 -18.56
C LEU A 51 -3.78 -31.95 -18.44
N CYS A 52 -3.73 -31.38 -17.24
CA CYS A 52 -3.09 -30.08 -17.00
C CYS A 52 -1.58 -30.17 -16.84
N SER A 53 -0.90 -29.16 -17.38
CA SER A 53 0.53 -28.92 -17.12
C SER A 53 0.77 -28.58 -15.64
N LYS A 54 2.00 -28.81 -15.17
CA LYS A 54 2.38 -28.63 -13.76
C LYS A 54 2.02 -27.22 -13.25
N GLY A 55 1.24 -27.16 -12.17
CA GLY A 55 0.83 -25.91 -11.53
C GLY A 55 -0.42 -25.26 -12.14
N TYR A 56 -1.19 -26.00 -12.94
CA TYR A 56 -2.50 -25.58 -13.43
C TYR A 56 -3.55 -26.63 -13.09
N GLU A 57 -4.79 -26.19 -12.86
CA GLU A 57 -5.93 -27.00 -12.48
C GLU A 57 -7.25 -26.46 -13.08
N GLY A 58 -8.33 -27.20 -12.85
CA GLY A 58 -9.65 -26.94 -13.45
C GLY A 58 -9.90 -27.81 -14.69
N GLU A 59 -11.17 -27.91 -15.08
CA GLU A 59 -11.62 -28.79 -16.18
C GLU A 59 -10.94 -28.49 -17.52
N LEU A 60 -10.56 -27.23 -17.73
CA LEU A 60 -9.89 -26.73 -18.92
C LEU A 60 -8.48 -26.19 -18.61
N CYS A 61 -7.91 -26.52 -17.45
CA CYS A 61 -6.61 -26.02 -16.99
C CYS A 61 -6.53 -24.48 -16.91
N GLN A 62 -7.66 -23.84 -16.62
CA GLN A 62 -7.82 -22.39 -16.61
C GLN A 62 -7.28 -21.73 -15.33
N HIS A 63 -7.16 -22.47 -14.23
CA HIS A 63 -6.72 -21.92 -12.95
C HIS A 63 -5.25 -22.25 -12.70
N ALA A 64 -4.46 -21.24 -12.33
CA ALA A 64 -3.10 -21.46 -11.86
C ALA A 64 -3.10 -21.87 -10.38
N THR A 65 -2.33 -22.89 -10.05
CA THR A 65 -2.09 -23.35 -8.69
C THR A 65 -0.78 -22.76 -8.17
N CYS A 66 -0.86 -21.98 -7.09
CA CYS A 66 0.32 -21.44 -6.41
C CYS A 66 0.64 -22.28 -5.18
N TYR A 67 1.88 -22.77 -5.09
CA TYR A 67 2.40 -23.38 -3.87
C TYR A 67 3.73 -22.73 -3.47
N PRO A 68 3.84 -22.17 -2.24
CA PRO A 68 2.78 -21.91 -1.27
C PRO A 68 1.61 -21.07 -1.80
N LYS A 69 0.41 -21.24 -1.21
CA LYS A 69 -0.78 -20.46 -1.57
C LYS A 69 -0.57 -18.97 -1.30
N CYS A 70 -1.08 -18.12 -2.18
CA CYS A 70 -1.12 -16.67 -1.97
C CYS A 70 -1.91 -16.35 -0.69
N LYS A 71 -1.38 -15.45 0.14
CA LYS A 71 -1.99 -15.03 1.40
C LYS A 71 -2.76 -13.72 1.24
N ASN A 72 -3.55 -13.37 2.26
CA ASN A 72 -4.22 -12.08 2.38
C ASN A 72 -5.09 -11.70 1.17
N GLY A 73 -5.77 -12.68 0.56
CA GLY A 73 -6.61 -12.45 -0.62
C GLY A 73 -5.86 -12.28 -1.95
N GLY A 74 -4.57 -12.60 -1.98
CA GLY A 74 -3.79 -12.59 -3.23
C GLY A 74 -4.26 -13.63 -4.24
N GLU A 75 -4.20 -13.26 -5.52
CA GLU A 75 -4.64 -14.10 -6.64
C GLU A 75 -3.45 -14.78 -7.32
N CYS A 76 -3.56 -16.07 -7.63
CA CYS A 76 -2.52 -16.77 -8.36
C CYS A 76 -2.61 -16.47 -9.86
N LEU A 77 -1.63 -15.74 -10.40
CA LEU A 77 -1.60 -15.39 -11.82
C LEU A 77 -1.02 -16.52 -12.69
N ARG A 78 -0.04 -17.22 -12.15
CA ARG A 78 0.70 -18.32 -12.79
C ARG A 78 1.45 -19.10 -11.70
N PRO A 79 1.90 -20.33 -11.96
CA PRO A 79 2.60 -21.15 -10.96
C PRO A 79 3.68 -20.35 -10.21
N GLY A 80 3.50 -20.21 -8.90
CA GLY A 80 4.44 -19.53 -7.99
C GLY A 80 4.46 -18.00 -8.06
N LYS A 81 3.56 -17.33 -8.80
CA LYS A 81 3.45 -15.86 -8.86
C LYS A 81 2.06 -15.39 -8.45
N CYS A 82 2.01 -14.63 -7.35
CA CYS A 82 0.79 -14.01 -6.84
C CYS A 82 0.68 -12.55 -7.27
N ARG A 83 -0.54 -12.10 -7.56
CA ARG A 83 -0.95 -10.70 -7.55
C ARG A 83 -1.42 -10.35 -6.15
N CYS A 84 -0.72 -9.43 -5.49
CA CYS A 84 -1.06 -9.02 -4.14
C CYS A 84 -2.07 -7.87 -4.16
N PRO A 85 -3.04 -7.87 -3.23
CA PRO A 85 -3.92 -6.73 -3.05
C PRO A 85 -3.13 -5.53 -2.50
N PRO A 86 -3.68 -4.30 -2.64
CA PRO A 86 -3.11 -3.11 -2.02
C PRO A 86 -2.83 -3.32 -0.53
N GLY A 87 -1.69 -2.84 -0.05
CA GLY A 87 -1.29 -3.03 1.35
C GLY A 87 -0.49 -4.31 1.62
N TYR A 88 -0.31 -5.21 0.63
CA TYR A 88 0.41 -6.46 0.81
C TYR A 88 1.48 -6.67 -0.25
N GLY A 89 2.51 -7.44 0.10
CA GLY A 89 3.66 -7.69 -0.74
C GLY A 89 4.41 -8.98 -0.43
N GLY A 90 5.55 -9.14 -1.11
CA GLY A 90 6.32 -10.37 -1.13
C GLY A 90 5.76 -11.41 -2.10
N ARG A 91 6.55 -12.46 -2.37
CA ARG A 91 6.25 -13.48 -3.40
C ARG A 91 4.87 -14.14 -3.23
N TYR A 92 4.41 -14.27 -1.98
CA TYR A 92 3.15 -14.93 -1.62
C TYR A 92 2.18 -14.00 -0.90
N CYS A 93 2.35 -12.67 -1.02
CA CYS A 93 1.49 -11.66 -0.37
C CYS A 93 1.42 -11.78 1.16
N HIS A 94 2.47 -12.33 1.77
CA HIS A 94 2.55 -12.54 3.22
C HIS A 94 3.08 -11.32 3.98
N LYS A 95 3.74 -10.38 3.29
CA LYS A 95 4.25 -9.15 3.92
C LYS A 95 3.17 -8.08 3.87
N VAL A 96 3.01 -7.34 4.96
CA VAL A 96 2.23 -6.11 4.95
C VAL A 96 3.14 -5.00 4.41
N SER A 97 2.59 -4.11 3.59
CA SER A 97 3.32 -3.03 2.92
C SER A 97 2.47 -1.78 2.90
N CYS A 98 2.91 -0.71 3.56
CA CYS A 98 2.20 0.56 3.60
C CYS A 98 2.65 1.40 2.39
N GLU A 99 1.71 2.00 1.68
CA GLU A 99 2.04 2.87 0.55
C GLU A 99 2.88 4.07 1.02
N GLY A 100 4.01 4.30 0.35
CA GLY A 100 5.01 5.29 0.77
C GLY A 100 5.78 4.95 2.06
N GLY A 101 5.42 3.88 2.77
CA GLY A 101 6.06 3.50 4.04
C GLY A 101 5.69 4.39 5.23
N CYS A 102 5.92 3.85 6.43
CA CYS A 102 5.74 4.55 7.70
C CYS A 102 7.02 5.30 8.08
N GLN A 103 6.89 6.54 8.53
CA GLN A 103 8.00 7.41 8.92
C GLN A 103 8.31 7.30 10.41
N ASN A 104 9.44 7.87 10.84
CA ASN A 104 9.79 8.09 12.25
C ASN A 104 9.69 6.84 13.15
N GLY A 105 10.10 5.68 12.61
CA GLY A 105 10.06 4.40 13.33
C GLY A 105 8.67 3.77 13.43
N GLY A 106 7.70 4.23 12.65
CA GLY A 106 6.39 3.60 12.56
C GLY A 106 6.48 2.20 11.92
N GLU A 107 5.64 1.28 12.40
CA GLU A 107 5.55 -0.09 11.91
C GLU A 107 4.31 -0.25 11.02
N CYS A 108 4.47 -0.90 9.88
CA CYS A 108 3.34 -1.18 9.01
C CYS A 108 2.64 -2.46 9.44
N ILE A 109 1.38 -2.34 9.87
CA ILE A 109 0.59 -3.45 10.39
C ILE A 109 -0.73 -3.58 9.64
N SER A 110 -1.31 -4.79 9.67
CA SER A 110 -2.67 -5.03 9.20
C SER A 110 -3.56 -5.37 10.39
N VAL A 111 -4.64 -4.61 10.57
CA VAL A 111 -5.64 -4.84 11.63
C VAL A 111 -6.99 -5.05 10.96
N ASN A 112 -7.59 -6.23 11.13
CA ASN A 112 -8.86 -6.62 10.50
C ASN A 112 -8.86 -6.42 8.97
N GLY A 113 -7.74 -6.70 8.32
CA GLY A 113 -7.56 -6.57 6.87
C GLY A 113 -7.22 -5.16 6.38
N VAL A 114 -7.27 -4.15 7.25
CA VAL A 114 -6.90 -2.76 6.93
C VAL A 114 -5.45 -2.52 7.29
N VAL A 115 -4.67 -2.07 6.30
CA VAL A 115 -3.26 -1.77 6.47
C VAL A 115 -3.08 -0.33 6.94
N LYS A 116 -2.32 -0.14 8.02
CA LYS A 116 -2.06 1.17 8.62
C LYS A 116 -0.67 1.22 9.28
N CYS A 117 -0.17 2.42 9.46
CA CYS A 117 1.04 2.65 10.26
C CYS A 117 0.69 2.71 11.75
N LEU A 118 1.35 1.88 12.56
CA LEU A 118 1.41 2.01 13.99
C LEU A 118 2.57 2.96 14.33
N CYS A 119 2.26 4.11 14.91
CA CYS A 119 3.26 5.13 15.18
C CYS A 119 4.01 4.89 16.48
N ALA A 120 5.31 5.18 16.46
CA ALA A 120 6.13 5.24 17.65
C ALA A 120 5.65 6.36 18.58
N SER A 121 6.00 6.26 19.87
CA SER A 121 5.60 7.24 20.88
C SER A 121 5.99 8.66 20.47
N GLY A 122 5.02 9.58 20.56
CA GLY A 122 5.23 10.98 20.21
C GLY A 122 5.05 11.33 18.73
N TRP A 123 4.63 10.38 17.88
CA TRP A 123 4.29 10.61 16.48
C TRP A 123 2.84 10.25 16.17
N THR A 124 2.28 10.90 15.14
CA THR A 124 0.90 10.73 14.68
C THR A 124 0.79 10.95 13.17
N GLY A 125 -0.43 10.83 12.64
CA GLY A 125 -0.74 10.90 11.21
C GLY A 125 -0.74 9.53 10.54
N SER A 126 -1.29 9.46 9.32
CA SER A 126 -1.48 8.20 8.58
C SER A 126 -0.18 7.46 8.28
N ARG A 127 0.95 8.18 8.19
CA ARG A 127 2.29 7.64 7.97
C ARG A 127 3.26 7.99 9.09
N CYS A 128 2.75 8.39 10.26
CA CYS A 128 3.57 8.78 11.41
C CYS A 128 4.50 9.99 11.14
N GLN A 129 4.08 10.86 10.23
CA GLN A 129 4.85 12.02 9.78
C GLN A 129 4.74 13.24 10.70
N GLU A 130 3.75 13.27 11.58
CA GLU A 130 3.47 14.43 12.44
C GLU A 130 4.00 14.19 13.86
N ALA A 131 4.81 15.13 14.36
CA ALA A 131 5.28 15.09 15.74
C ALA A 131 4.18 15.58 16.70
N ILE A 132 4.09 14.96 17.87
CA ILE A 132 3.18 15.35 18.95
C ILE A 132 3.94 16.25 19.92
N CYS A 133 3.42 17.45 20.16
CA CYS A 133 3.89 18.37 21.19
C CYS A 133 2.78 18.54 22.24
N PRO A 134 2.82 17.82 23.38
CA PRO A 134 1.71 17.77 24.35
C PRO A 134 1.30 19.13 24.91
N GLN A 135 2.27 20.03 25.11
CA GLN A 135 2.04 21.39 25.60
C GLN A 135 1.63 22.38 24.48
N GLY A 136 1.67 21.92 23.22
CA GLY A 136 1.53 22.75 22.03
C GLY A 136 2.71 23.70 21.80
N CYS A 137 2.87 24.14 20.55
CA CYS A 137 3.81 25.20 20.19
C CYS A 137 3.03 26.50 20.04
N ARG A 138 3.25 27.47 20.93
CA ARG A 138 2.53 28.76 20.92
C ARG A 138 3.17 29.74 19.93
N ASN A 139 2.50 30.87 19.71
CA ASN A 139 3.01 32.00 18.94
C ASN A 139 3.51 31.60 17.53
N ASN A 140 2.78 30.72 16.84
CA ASN A 140 3.14 30.17 15.52
C ASN A 140 4.42 29.32 15.50
N GLY A 141 4.81 28.72 16.64
CA GLY A 141 5.83 27.69 16.65
C GLY A 141 5.36 26.40 15.96
N ALA A 142 6.30 25.65 15.39
CA ALA A 142 6.04 24.38 14.72
C ALA A 142 6.58 23.22 15.57
N CYS A 143 5.81 22.13 15.70
CA CYS A 143 6.29 20.91 16.33
C CYS A 143 7.17 20.16 15.34
N VAL A 144 8.48 20.10 15.58
CA VAL A 144 9.46 19.51 14.63
C VAL A 144 9.93 18.13 15.05
N ALA A 145 9.78 17.81 16.33
CA ALA A 145 10.04 16.50 16.90
C ALA A 145 9.18 16.33 18.17
N PRO A 146 9.00 15.11 18.68
CA PRO A 146 8.17 14.86 19.86
C PRO A 146 8.54 15.76 21.04
N GLY A 147 7.61 16.62 21.45
CA GLY A 147 7.82 17.60 22.53
C GLY A 147 8.79 18.75 22.22
N ILE A 148 9.28 18.88 20.98
CA ILE A 148 10.25 19.90 20.57
C ILE A 148 9.59 20.87 19.60
N CYS A 149 9.47 22.12 20.02
CA CYS A 149 8.98 23.22 19.20
C CYS A 149 10.13 24.01 18.56
N SER A 150 10.02 24.26 17.25
CA SER A 150 10.77 25.31 16.56
C SER A 150 10.05 26.63 16.74
N CYS A 151 10.71 27.59 17.40
CA CYS A 151 10.11 28.87 17.76
C CYS A 151 10.45 29.97 16.73
N PRO A 152 9.50 30.85 16.41
CA PRO A 152 9.79 32.02 15.59
C PRO A 152 10.74 32.99 16.29
N ALA A 153 11.36 33.88 15.50
CA ALA A 153 12.30 34.87 16.02
C ALA A 153 11.69 35.70 17.16
N GLY A 154 12.41 35.77 18.28
CA GLY A 154 11.98 36.50 19.48
C GLY A 154 11.10 35.71 20.44
N TRP A 155 10.87 34.43 20.21
CA TRP A 155 10.20 33.52 21.15
C TRP A 155 11.12 32.37 21.56
N VAL A 156 11.04 31.98 22.84
CA VAL A 156 11.85 30.91 23.43
C VAL A 156 11.04 30.07 24.43
N GLY A 157 11.68 29.04 24.97
CA GLY A 157 11.08 28.04 25.86
C GLY A 157 10.48 26.85 25.10
N GLY A 158 10.26 25.73 25.80
CA GLY A 158 9.85 24.46 25.16
C GLY A 158 8.52 24.52 24.38
N ALA A 159 7.65 25.49 24.71
CA ALA A 159 6.37 25.73 24.02
C ALA A 159 6.32 27.10 23.30
N CYS A 160 7.47 27.75 23.07
CA CYS A 160 7.57 29.08 22.45
C CYS A 160 6.73 30.17 23.14
N HIS A 161 6.59 30.09 24.47
CA HIS A 161 5.71 30.96 25.25
C HIS A 161 6.42 32.17 25.87
N LEU A 162 7.76 32.19 25.87
CA LEU A 162 8.54 33.27 26.46
C LEU A 162 8.98 34.24 25.37
N ALA A 163 8.58 35.50 25.49
CA ALA A 163 9.04 36.55 24.59
C ALA A 163 10.46 37.00 24.95
N VAL A 164 11.27 37.26 23.94
CA VAL A 164 12.63 37.80 24.07
C VAL A 164 12.61 39.28 23.71
N CYS A 165 13.07 40.10 24.63
CA CYS A 165 13.37 41.50 24.39
C CYS A 165 14.89 41.63 24.32
N LYS A 166 15.44 41.98 23.14
CA LYS A 166 16.89 42.15 22.93
C LYS A 166 17.48 43.15 23.92
N LEU A 167 16.69 44.17 24.24
CA LEU A 167 17.00 45.10 25.31
C LEU A 167 16.03 44.85 26.47
N PRO A 168 16.53 44.73 27.71
CA PRO A 168 15.69 44.40 28.85
C PRO A 168 14.68 45.51 29.15
N CYS A 169 13.48 45.11 29.56
CA CYS A 169 12.48 46.04 30.08
C CYS A 169 12.91 46.54 31.46
N GLN A 170 13.11 47.85 31.59
CA GLN A 170 13.58 48.47 32.83
C GLN A 170 12.42 48.76 33.79
N HIS A 171 12.77 49.15 35.03
CA HIS A 171 11.84 49.60 36.07
C HIS A 171 10.67 48.62 36.31
N GLY A 172 10.94 47.31 36.26
CA GLY A 172 9.94 46.27 36.50
C GLY A 172 8.94 46.05 35.36
N GLY A 173 9.23 46.55 34.15
CA GLY A 173 8.49 46.21 32.94
C GLY A 173 8.60 44.71 32.60
N LYS A 174 7.59 44.16 31.93
CA LYS A 174 7.57 42.75 31.49
C LYS A 174 7.64 42.66 29.97
N CYS A 175 8.48 41.78 29.44
CA CYS A 175 8.49 41.46 28.02
C CYS A 175 7.24 40.61 27.70
N VAL A 176 6.35 41.11 26.85
CA VAL A 176 5.06 40.45 26.53
C VAL A 176 4.98 39.95 25.09
N ALA A 177 5.81 40.50 24.22
CA ALA A 177 6.02 40.08 22.83
C ALA A 177 7.44 40.46 22.41
N PRO A 178 7.96 39.95 21.28
CA PRO A 178 9.33 40.23 20.82
C PRO A 178 9.65 41.73 20.81
N ASN A 179 10.60 42.16 21.64
CA ASN A 179 10.98 43.56 21.84
C ASN A 179 9.85 44.52 22.28
N VAL A 180 8.74 44.00 22.83
CA VAL A 180 7.62 44.78 23.33
C VAL A 180 7.54 44.66 24.85
N CYS A 181 7.86 45.76 25.52
CA CYS A 181 7.75 45.87 26.97
C CYS A 181 6.39 46.41 27.40
N ARG A 182 5.72 45.69 28.29
CA ARG A 182 4.61 46.22 29.07
C ARG A 182 5.16 46.95 30.29
N CYS A 183 5.09 48.27 30.26
CA CYS A 183 5.61 49.13 31.33
C CYS A 183 4.66 49.23 32.51
N ARG A 184 5.24 49.32 33.71
CA ARG A 184 4.50 49.72 34.91
C ARG A 184 4.45 51.25 34.97
N LEU A 185 3.29 51.80 35.31
CA LEU A 185 3.14 53.22 35.62
C LEU A 185 4.13 53.63 36.73
N PRO A 186 4.73 54.85 36.68
CA PRO A 186 4.56 55.91 35.67
C PRO A 186 5.49 55.79 34.44
N TYR A 187 6.15 54.65 34.22
CA TYR A 187 7.13 54.50 33.14
C TYR A 187 6.50 54.17 31.78
N SER A 188 7.19 54.55 30.71
CA SER A 188 6.77 54.44 29.31
C SER A 188 7.96 54.33 28.36
N GLY A 189 7.67 54.13 27.07
CA GLY A 189 8.66 53.91 26.01
C GLY A 189 9.02 52.43 25.82
N LEU A 190 9.83 52.14 24.80
CA LEU A 190 10.14 50.78 24.35
C LEU A 190 10.81 49.90 25.41
N GLN A 191 11.57 50.50 26.33
CA GLN A 191 12.27 49.83 27.43
C GLN A 191 11.76 50.24 28.81
N CYS A 192 10.67 51.00 28.90
CA CYS A 192 10.16 51.53 30.17
C CYS A 192 11.16 52.44 30.92
N THR A 193 12.01 53.17 30.20
CA THR A 193 12.99 54.10 30.78
C THR A 193 12.44 55.52 30.97
N LYS A 194 11.39 55.91 30.22
CA LYS A 194 10.83 57.27 30.27
C LYS A 194 9.75 57.37 31.35
N LYS A 195 10.01 58.13 32.41
CA LYS A 195 8.96 58.51 33.38
C LYS A 195 7.98 59.46 32.71
N ARG A 196 6.68 59.15 32.72
CA ARG A 196 5.64 60.09 32.30
C ARG A 196 5.65 61.27 33.26
N LYS A 197 5.70 62.48 32.73
CA LYS A 197 5.41 63.69 33.49
C LYS A 197 3.89 63.81 33.53
N GLU A 198 3.35 63.89 34.74
CA GLU A 198 1.94 64.19 35.00
C GLU A 198 1.62 65.63 34.60
#